data_AF-A0A2G6HHK5-F1
#
_entry.id   AF-A0A2G6HHK5-F1
#
_cell.length_a   1.000
_cell.length_b   1.000
_cell.length_c   1.000
_cell.angle_alpha   90.00
_cell.angle_beta   90.00
_cell.angle_gamma   90.00
#
_symmetry.space_group_name_H-M   'P 1'
#
loop_
_entity.id
_entity.type
_entity.pdbx_description
1 polymer ?
#
loop_
_entity_poly.entity_id
_entity_poly.type
_entity_poly.pdbx_seq_one_letter_code
_entity_poly.pdbx_strand_id
1 'polypeptide(L)'
;IRTIKDRWERITERVTPQLMTATQVQEYLNAAGAPSTPIAIGIDWERFHKTYFQAPTIRARYTIFDVLIELGVYEEVVTELFSPSGFWGKHIAMKSGE
;
A
#
# COMPACT_ATOMS: atom_id res chain seq x y z
N ILE A 1 -25.59 0.34 6.79
CA ILE A 1 -24.46 0.28 7.77
C ILE A 1 -24.73 -0.58 9.01
N ARG A 2 -25.96 -0.60 9.56
CA ARG A 2 -26.31 -1.39 10.77
C ARG A 2 -25.91 -2.87 10.70
N THR A 3 -26.31 -3.57 9.63
CA THR A 3 -25.95 -4.98 9.43
C THR A 3 -24.44 -5.24 9.37
N ILE A 4 -23.67 -4.32 8.80
CA ILE A 4 -22.20 -4.44 8.74
C ILE A 4 -21.62 -4.29 10.15
N LYS A 5 -22.09 -3.29 10.92
CA LYS A 5 -21.70 -3.07 12.31
C LYS A 5 -22.02 -4.29 13.18
N ASP A 6 -23.24 -4.80 13.08
CA ASP A 6 -23.71 -5.97 13.85
C ASP A 6 -22.98 -7.28 13.51
N ARG A 7 -22.30 -7.32 12.34
CA ARG A 7 -21.57 -8.51 11.85
C ARG A 7 -20.07 -8.28 11.74
N TRP A 8 -19.54 -7.18 12.28
CA TRP A 8 -18.16 -6.76 12.06
C TRP A 8 -17.14 -7.84 12.42
N GLU A 9 -17.28 -8.47 13.59
CA GLU A 9 -16.38 -9.54 14.03
C GLU A 9 -16.34 -10.70 13.03
N ARG A 10 -17.51 -11.19 12.61
CA ARG A 10 -17.61 -12.27 11.62
C ARG A 10 -17.06 -11.87 10.25
N ILE A 11 -17.24 -10.62 9.85
CA ILE A 11 -16.68 -10.10 8.59
C ILE A 11 -15.15 -10.13 8.68
N THR A 12 -14.58 -9.57 9.74
CA THR A 12 -13.13 -9.54 9.96
C THR A 12 -12.55 -10.95 10.03
N GLU A 13 -13.16 -11.86 10.79
CA GLU A 13 -12.75 -13.27 10.87
C GLU A 13 -12.66 -13.93 9.48
N ARG A 14 -13.65 -13.67 8.61
CA ARG A 14 -13.67 -14.25 7.26
C ARG A 14 -12.72 -13.57 6.30
N VAL A 15 -12.49 -12.27 6.43
CA VAL A 15 -11.68 -11.48 5.49
C VAL A 15 -10.20 -11.58 5.81
N THR A 16 -9.80 -11.60 7.09
CA THR A 16 -8.39 -11.61 7.50
C THR A 16 -7.56 -12.72 6.82
N PRO A 17 -8.02 -13.98 6.72
CA PRO A 17 -7.26 -15.04 6.04
C PRO A 17 -7.10 -14.85 4.52
N GLN A 18 -7.89 -13.95 3.91
CA GLN A 18 -7.84 -13.65 2.48
C GLN A 18 -6.90 -12.46 2.17
N LEU A 19 -6.45 -11.73 3.19
CA LEU A 19 -5.58 -10.59 3.02
C LEU A 19 -4.13 -11.06 2.88
N MET A 20 -3.43 -10.46 1.92
CA MET A 20 -2.00 -10.65 1.74
C MET A 20 -1.25 -9.42 2.25
N THR A 21 -0.11 -9.65 2.89
CA THR A 21 0.84 -8.58 3.20
C THR A 21 1.51 -8.07 1.92
N ALA A 22 2.02 -6.84 1.95
CA ALA A 22 2.77 -6.26 0.83
C ALA A 22 3.97 -7.15 0.43
N THR A 23 4.67 -7.74 1.40
CA THR A 23 5.76 -8.69 1.17
C THR A 23 5.30 -9.93 0.42
N GLN A 24 4.19 -10.56 0.83
CA GLN A 24 3.66 -11.73 0.13
C GLN A 24 3.24 -11.42 -1.30
N VAL A 25 2.62 -10.26 -1.53
CA VAL A 25 2.25 -9.82 -2.89
C VAL A 25 3.51 -9.66 -3.75
N GLN A 26 4.56 -9.04 -3.19
CA GLN A 26 5.83 -8.86 -3.89
C GLN A 26 6.53 -10.19 -4.21
N GLU A 27 6.57 -11.13 -3.26
CA GLU A 27 7.10 -12.47 -3.46
C GLU A 27 6.38 -13.20 -4.61
N TYR A 28 5.05 -13.09 -4.69
CA TYR A 28 4.27 -13.72 -5.76
C TYR A 28 4.51 -13.06 -7.12
N LEU A 29 4.64 -11.73 -7.17
CA LEU A 29 5.03 -11.02 -8.39
C LEU A 29 6.42 -11.48 -8.87
N ASN A 30 7.39 -11.55 -7.96
CA ASN A 30 8.73 -12.03 -8.28
C ASN A 30 8.71 -13.49 -8.78
N ALA A 31 7.97 -14.37 -8.10
CA ALA A 31 7.84 -15.77 -8.50
C ALA A 31 7.18 -15.95 -9.89
N ALA A 32 6.29 -15.03 -10.25
CA ALA A 32 5.66 -14.99 -11.58
C ALA A 32 6.53 -14.31 -12.66
N GLY A 33 7.73 -13.81 -12.31
CA GLY A 33 8.57 -13.01 -13.22
C GLY A 33 7.99 -11.64 -13.56
N ALA A 34 7.02 -11.16 -12.76
CA ALA A 34 6.38 -9.87 -12.94
C ALA A 34 7.15 -8.75 -12.23
N PRO A 35 7.10 -7.50 -12.74
CA PRO A 35 7.72 -6.37 -12.07
C PRO A 35 7.05 -6.10 -10.72
N SER A 36 7.87 -5.96 -9.67
CA SER A 36 7.42 -5.83 -8.28
C SER A 36 7.92 -4.57 -7.58
N THR A 37 8.57 -3.68 -8.33
CA THR A 37 9.05 -2.36 -7.89
C THR A 37 8.74 -1.31 -8.97
N PRO A 38 8.63 -0.03 -8.61
CA PRO A 38 8.40 1.03 -9.60
C PRO A 38 9.56 1.17 -10.61
N ILE A 39 10.80 0.92 -10.18
CA ILE A 39 11.99 0.98 -11.05
C ILE A 39 11.86 -0.03 -12.20
N ALA A 40 11.36 -1.24 -11.93
CA ALA A 40 11.20 -2.29 -12.93
C ALA A 40 10.22 -1.92 -14.06
N ILE A 41 9.39 -0.89 -13.86
CA ILE A 41 8.48 -0.35 -14.89
C ILE A 41 8.86 1.07 -15.34
N GLY A 42 10.09 1.53 -15.04
CA GLY A 42 10.60 2.83 -15.48
C GLY A 42 10.06 4.03 -14.70
N ILE A 43 9.64 3.84 -13.45
CA ILE A 43 9.19 4.90 -12.55
C ILE A 43 10.22 5.04 -11.41
N ASP A 44 10.79 6.23 -11.24
CA ASP A 44 11.69 6.50 -10.12
C ASP A 44 10.94 6.60 -8.77
N TRP A 45 11.68 6.51 -7.67
CA TRP A 45 11.12 6.50 -6.31
C TRP A 45 10.41 7.81 -5.93
N GLU A 46 10.91 8.96 -6.39
CA GLU A 46 10.31 10.26 -6.06
C GLU A 46 8.97 10.42 -6.77
N ARG A 47 8.91 10.08 -8.05
CA ARG A 47 7.68 10.02 -8.84
C ARG A 47 6.72 9.02 -8.22
N PHE A 48 7.17 7.83 -7.85
CA PHE A 48 6.32 6.83 -7.23
C PHE A 48 5.73 7.30 -5.89
N HIS A 49 6.53 7.94 -5.02
CA HIS A 49 6.04 8.58 -3.80
C HIS A 49 4.93 9.61 -4.09
N LYS A 50 5.14 10.49 -5.08
CA LYS A 50 4.12 11.47 -5.49
C LYS A 50 2.82 10.81 -5.95
N THR A 51 2.86 9.64 -6.59
CA THR A 51 1.65 8.96 -7.06
C THR A 51 0.73 8.50 -5.93
N TYR A 52 1.24 8.27 -4.71
CA TYR A 52 0.38 8.00 -3.55
C TYR A 52 -0.58 9.18 -3.31
N PHE A 53 -0.09 10.42 -3.33
CA PHE A 53 -0.94 11.60 -3.12
C PHE A 53 -1.89 11.90 -4.29
N GLN A 54 -1.57 11.42 -5.49
CA GLN A 54 -2.41 11.59 -6.68
C GLN A 54 -3.48 10.50 -6.80
N ALA A 55 -3.23 9.29 -6.30
CA ALA A 55 -4.12 8.15 -6.46
C ALA A 55 -5.58 8.39 -6.02
N PRO A 56 -5.87 9.09 -4.90
CA PRO A 56 -7.24 9.37 -4.47
C PRO A 56 -8.01 10.28 -5.44
N THR A 57 -7.32 11.07 -6.26
CA THR A 57 -7.95 12.06 -7.16
C THR A 57 -8.31 11.50 -8.54
N ILE A 58 -7.88 10.26 -8.85
CA ILE A 58 -8.08 9.64 -10.17
C ILE A 58 -9.56 9.35 -10.44
N ARG A 59 -10.34 8.97 -9.42
CA ARG A 59 -11.76 8.60 -9.57
C ARG A 59 -12.51 8.76 -8.26
N ALA A 60 -13.77 9.18 -8.34
CA ALA A 60 -14.70 9.17 -7.21
C ALA A 60 -15.07 7.72 -6.78
N ARG A 61 -14.23 7.09 -5.97
CA ARG A 61 -14.46 5.79 -5.34
C ARG A 61 -13.93 5.84 -3.92
N TYR A 62 -14.75 5.39 -2.97
CA TYR A 62 -14.32 5.21 -1.58
C TYR A 62 -13.40 4.00 -1.45
N THR A 63 -12.20 4.22 -0.93
CA THR A 63 -11.10 3.27 -0.76
C THR A 63 -10.43 3.47 0.61
N ILE A 64 -9.34 2.73 0.87
CA ILE A 64 -8.54 2.94 2.08
C ILE A 64 -7.95 4.36 2.16
N PHE A 65 -7.70 5.02 1.03
CA PHE A 65 -7.18 6.37 1.04
C PHE A 65 -8.17 7.35 1.67
N ASP A 66 -9.45 7.23 1.34
CA ASP A 66 -10.52 8.07 1.90
C ASP A 66 -10.59 7.89 3.42
N VAL A 67 -10.54 6.65 3.92
CA VAL A 67 -10.51 6.36 5.36
C VAL A 67 -9.31 7.05 6.03
N LEU A 68 -8.11 6.96 5.46
CA LEU A 68 -6.91 7.56 6.03
C LEU A 68 -6.96 9.11 6.00
N ILE A 69 -7.55 9.69 4.95
CA ILE A 69 -7.75 11.13 4.81
C ILE A 69 -8.77 11.62 5.83
N GLU A 70 -9.91 10.94 5.97
CA GLU A 70 -10.96 11.27 6.95
C GLU A 70 -10.47 11.15 8.39
N LEU A 71 -9.56 10.23 8.66
CA LEU A 71 -8.90 10.07 9.96
C LEU A 71 -7.75 11.07 10.18
N GLY A 72 -7.35 11.84 9.16
CA GLY A 72 -6.26 12.82 9.25
C GLY A 72 -4.85 12.21 9.34
N VAL A 73 -4.68 10.91 9.04
CA VAL A 73 -3.41 10.18 9.18
C VAL A 73 -2.77 9.82 7.83
N TYR A 74 -3.35 10.29 6.71
CA TYR A 74 -2.90 9.88 5.38
C TYR A 74 -1.43 10.21 5.10
N GLU A 75 -1.02 11.45 5.35
CA GLU A 75 0.34 11.90 5.11
C GLU A 75 1.36 11.17 5.99
N GLU A 76 1.01 10.92 7.26
CA GLU A 76 1.85 10.16 8.19
C GLU A 76 2.06 8.72 7.71
N VAL A 77 0.98 8.03 7.29
CA VAL A 77 1.05 6.65 6.80
C VAL A 77 1.86 6.55 5.51
N VAL A 78 1.69 7.48 4.56
CA VAL A 78 2.49 7.49 3.34
C VAL A 78 3.95 7.81 3.67
N THR A 79 4.22 8.75 4.57
CA THR A 79 5.59 9.06 5.02
C THR A 79 6.27 7.85 5.65
N GLU A 80 5.58 7.12 6.54
CA GLU A 80 6.14 5.92 7.17
C GLU A 80 6.36 4.80 6.16
N LEU A 81 5.55 4.69 5.11
CA LEU A 81 5.75 3.68 4.06
C LEU A 81 7.09 3.86 3.34
N PHE A 82 7.58 5.10 3.24
CA PHE A 82 8.84 5.48 2.59
C PHE A 82 9.98 5.80 3.58
N SER A 83 9.72 5.74 4.89
CA SER A 83 10.77 5.88 5.90
C SER A 83 11.77 4.72 5.81
N PRO A 84 13.00 4.84 6.35
CA PRO A 84 13.98 3.76 6.29
C PRO A 84 13.50 2.41 6.85
N SER A 85 12.58 2.42 7.82
CA SER A 85 11.93 1.22 8.37
C SER A 85 10.69 0.77 7.59
N GLY A 86 10.14 1.66 6.76
CA GLY A 86 8.99 1.46 5.91
C GLY A 86 9.18 0.38 4.85
N PHE A 87 8.07 -0.11 4.30
CA PHE A 87 8.11 -1.14 3.26
C PHE A 87 8.93 -0.68 2.06
N TRP A 88 8.65 0.50 1.48
CA TRP A 88 9.41 1.00 0.33
C TRP A 88 10.79 1.52 0.71
N GLY A 89 10.99 2.09 1.90
CA GLY A 89 12.32 2.55 2.33
C GLY A 89 13.36 1.43 2.40
N LYS A 90 12.96 0.23 2.82
CA LYS A 90 13.83 -0.97 2.76
C LYS A 90 14.28 -1.28 1.33
N HIS A 91 13.42 -1.08 0.33
CA HIS A 91 13.76 -1.30 -1.09
C HIS A 91 14.69 -0.22 -1.64
N ILE A 92 14.51 1.02 -1.19
CA ILE A 92 15.38 2.14 -1.56
C ILE A 92 16.79 1.88 -1.00
N ALA A 93 16.90 1.51 0.27
CA ALA A 93 18.18 1.25 0.94
C ALA A 93 18.95 0.06 0.34
N MET A 94 18.26 -0.99 -0.10
CA MET A 94 18.87 -2.17 -0.74
C MET A 94 19.62 -1.84 -2.04
N LYS A 95 19.34 -0.71 -2.70
CA LYS A 95 20.01 -0.29 -3.95
C LYS A 95 21.14 0.72 -3.76
N SER A 96 21.28 1.32 -2.58
CA SER A 96 22.43 2.20 -2.28
C SER A 96 23.72 1.44 -1.94
N GLY A 97 23.66 0.09 -1.93
CA GLY A 97 24.79 -0.80 -1.60
C GLY A 97 25.20 -1.77 -2.72
N GLU A 98 24.66 -1.62 -3.94
CA GLU A 98 25.11 -2.25 -5.19
C GLU A 98 25.74 -1.19 -6.11
#